data_AF-A0A9W8TFF2-F1
#
_entry.id   AF-A0A9W8TFF2-F1
#
_cell.length_a   1.000
_cell.length_b   1.000
_cell.length_c   1.000
_cell.angle_alpha   90.00
_cell.angle_beta   90.00
_cell.angle_gamma   90.00
#
_symmetry.space_group_name_H-M   'P 1'
#
loop_
_entity.id
_entity.type
_entity.pdbx_description
1 polymer ?
#
loop_
_entity_poly.entity_id
_entity_poly.type
_entity_poly.pdbx_seq_one_letter_code
_entity_poly.pdbx_strand_id
1 'polypeptide(L)'
;MAYTYYQQSGQPGWGTNHFQFGPPPTPAFQPQPSWGGHDFYRAHAATADPYLFDHAWNRVREYGGAPAGGIGVGLHEARHWHRRAYGMNEISYMDAHEIGHAAAYEAYRTWIHNSSMYEPLSGDIERQREALTGLAVAEATRLIQFSGRALDQYARLAATEAAAHTASYIFYQVGIWFYLGIAS
;
A
#
# COMPACT_ATOMS: atom_id res chain seq x y z
N MET A 1 7.49 9.31 5.29
CA MET A 1 7.50 7.83 5.20
C MET A 1 6.69 7.29 6.37
N ALA A 2 5.74 6.38 6.14
CA ALA A 2 4.79 5.94 7.18
C ALA A 2 5.46 5.19 8.34
N TYR A 3 6.39 4.29 8.03
CA TYR A 3 7.08 3.52 9.06
C TYR A 3 7.85 4.40 10.05
N THR A 4 8.70 5.27 9.53
CA THR A 4 9.45 6.25 10.33
C THR A 4 8.52 7.22 11.05
N TYR A 5 7.39 7.60 10.45
CA TYR A 5 6.39 8.45 11.11
C TYR A 5 5.83 7.79 12.38
N TYR A 6 5.41 6.51 12.30
CA TYR A 6 4.90 5.81 13.47
C TYR A 6 5.98 5.58 14.53
N GLN A 7 7.20 5.21 14.11
CA GLN A 7 8.35 5.08 15.00
C GLN A 7 8.67 6.39 15.75
N GLN A 8 8.60 7.55 15.07
CA GLN A 8 9.00 8.85 15.62
C GLN A 8 7.86 9.62 16.28
N SER A 9 6.61 9.24 16.06
CA SER A 9 5.43 9.95 16.57
C SER A 9 5.37 10.04 18.11
N GLY A 10 6.20 9.28 18.84
CA GLY A 10 6.22 9.28 20.30
C GLY A 10 4.91 8.76 20.93
N GLN A 11 4.02 8.19 20.12
CA GLN A 11 2.75 7.61 20.55
C GLN A 11 3.02 6.47 21.54
N PRO A 12 2.42 6.49 22.74
CA PRO A 12 2.63 5.45 23.75
C PRO A 12 2.35 4.05 23.20
N GLY A 13 3.26 3.12 23.47
CA GLY A 13 3.08 1.71 23.14
C GLY A 13 3.44 1.31 21.71
N TRP A 14 4.12 2.16 20.92
CA TRP A 14 4.72 1.70 19.65
C TRP A 14 5.71 0.55 19.89
N GLY A 15 5.68 -0.46 19.03
CA GLY A 15 6.40 -1.72 19.25
C GLY A 15 5.69 -2.68 20.20
N THR A 16 4.44 -2.42 20.58
CA THR A 16 3.64 -3.27 21.46
C THR A 16 2.24 -3.50 20.91
N ASN A 17 1.56 -4.51 21.46
CA ASN A 17 0.15 -4.79 21.13
C ASN A 17 -0.81 -3.65 21.48
N HIS A 18 -0.41 -2.69 22.33
CA HIS A 18 -1.27 -1.59 22.77
C HIS A 18 -1.22 -0.36 21.87
N PHE A 19 -0.37 -0.36 20.84
CA PHE A 19 -0.26 0.77 19.90
C PHE A 19 -1.60 1.08 19.23
N GLN A 20 -1.96 2.36 19.19
CA GLN A 20 -3.13 2.85 18.49
C GLN A 20 -2.69 3.74 17.32
N PHE A 21 -3.18 3.43 16.13
CA PHE A 21 -2.85 4.21 14.94
C PHE A 21 -3.66 5.51 14.90
N GLY A 22 -2.96 6.64 14.88
CA GLY A 22 -3.52 7.91 14.43
C GLY A 22 -3.67 7.98 12.90
N PRO A 23 -4.11 9.12 12.35
CA PRO A 23 -4.16 9.35 10.91
C PRO A 23 -2.82 9.03 10.23
N PRO A 24 -2.83 8.52 8.98
CA PRO A 24 -1.60 8.31 8.23
C PRO A 24 -0.92 9.65 7.90
N PRO A 25 0.41 9.68 7.73
CA PRO A 25 1.08 10.89 7.31
C PRO A 25 0.60 11.32 5.92
N THR A 26 0.34 12.61 5.76
CA THR A 26 -0.05 13.19 4.47
C THR A 26 1.08 13.03 3.44
N PRO A 27 0.77 12.57 2.21
CA PRO A 27 1.75 12.52 1.14
C PRO A 27 2.36 13.89 0.85
N ALA A 28 3.67 13.93 0.57
CA ALA A 28 4.41 15.16 0.29
C ALA A 28 4.39 15.57 -1.20
N PHE A 29 3.43 15.04 -1.97
CA PHE A 29 3.27 15.31 -3.39
C PHE A 29 1.81 15.58 -3.72
N GLN A 30 1.58 16.27 -4.85
CA GLN A 30 0.24 16.59 -5.34
C GLN A 30 0.02 15.90 -6.70
N PRO A 31 -0.94 14.97 -6.81
CA PRO A 31 -1.23 14.32 -8.07
C PRO A 31 -1.71 15.27 -9.16
N GLN A 32 -1.39 14.94 -10.41
CA GLN A 32 -1.88 15.65 -11.60
C GLN A 32 -2.93 14.81 -12.32
N PRO A 33 -3.86 15.43 -13.08
CA PRO A 33 -4.88 14.69 -13.81
C PRO A 33 -4.35 13.69 -14.85
N SER A 34 -3.14 13.93 -15.37
CA SER A 34 -2.47 13.04 -16.33
C SER A 34 -1.70 11.89 -15.68
N TRP A 35 -1.65 11.81 -14.35
CA TRP A 35 -0.89 10.77 -13.65
C TRP A 35 -1.53 9.39 -13.81
N GLY A 36 -0.67 8.40 -14.04
CA GLY A 36 -0.98 6.98 -13.89
C GLY A 36 -0.29 6.39 -12.65
N GLY A 37 -0.44 5.08 -12.43
CA GLY A 37 0.17 4.41 -11.28
C GLY A 37 1.68 4.56 -11.19
N HIS A 38 2.37 4.66 -12.32
CA HIS A 38 3.81 4.85 -12.34
C HIS A 38 4.24 6.22 -11.76
N ASP A 39 3.42 7.26 -11.93
CA ASP A 39 3.68 8.59 -11.34
C ASP A 39 3.50 8.56 -9.82
N PHE A 40 2.43 7.91 -9.34
CA PHE A 40 2.22 7.68 -7.91
C PHE A 40 3.33 6.84 -7.30
N TYR A 41 3.77 5.78 -8.00
CA TYR A 41 4.89 4.95 -7.58
C TYR A 41 6.15 5.80 -7.43
N ARG A 42 6.50 6.58 -8.47
CA ARG A 42 7.70 7.40 -8.47
C ARG A 42 7.67 8.49 -7.40
N ALA A 43 6.53 9.16 -7.22
CA ALA A 43 6.37 10.21 -6.22
C ALA A 43 6.43 9.66 -4.78
N HIS A 44 5.98 8.42 -4.58
CA HIS A 44 5.92 7.77 -3.28
C HIS A 44 7.00 6.69 -3.06
N ALA A 45 7.98 6.49 -3.93
CA ALA A 45 9.09 5.56 -3.65
C ALA A 45 10.23 6.28 -2.91
N ALA A 46 11.09 5.55 -2.20
CA ALA A 46 12.38 6.13 -1.75
C ALA A 46 13.40 6.10 -2.89
N THR A 47 13.44 4.97 -3.62
CA THR A 47 14.17 4.78 -4.86
C THR A 47 13.22 4.13 -5.85
N ALA A 48 12.88 4.86 -6.91
CA ALA A 48 11.92 4.40 -7.92
C ALA A 48 12.65 3.56 -8.97
N ASP A 49 12.47 2.24 -8.90
CA ASP A 49 12.90 1.27 -9.91
C ASP A 49 11.70 0.94 -10.80
N PRO A 50 11.64 1.44 -12.05
CA PRO A 50 10.50 1.25 -12.95
C PRO A 50 10.12 -0.23 -13.12
N TYR A 51 11.12 -1.11 -13.15
CA TYR A 51 10.90 -2.54 -13.36
C TYR A 51 10.00 -3.16 -12.29
N LEU A 52 10.10 -2.70 -11.04
CA LEU A 52 9.27 -3.25 -9.96
C LEU A 52 7.79 -2.91 -10.12
N PHE A 53 7.49 -1.67 -10.48
CA PHE A 53 6.11 -1.27 -10.71
C PHE A 53 5.53 -1.98 -11.93
N ASP A 54 6.25 -1.97 -13.06
CA ASP A 54 5.78 -2.63 -14.29
C ASP A 54 5.55 -4.12 -14.06
N HIS A 55 6.47 -4.80 -13.36
CA HIS A 55 6.32 -6.21 -13.03
C HIS A 55 5.08 -6.48 -12.17
N ALA A 56 4.91 -5.75 -11.07
CA ALA A 56 3.77 -5.94 -10.16
C ALA A 56 2.44 -5.55 -10.82
N TRP A 57 2.42 -4.46 -11.60
CA TRP A 57 1.21 -3.99 -12.29
C TRP A 57 0.76 -4.95 -13.39
N ASN A 58 1.69 -5.45 -14.21
CA ASN A 58 1.36 -6.40 -15.28
C ASN A 58 0.71 -7.70 -14.75
N ARG A 59 0.98 -8.07 -13.49
CA ARG A 59 0.38 -9.24 -12.82
C ARG A 59 -1.06 -9.00 -12.34
N VAL A 60 -1.47 -7.75 -12.15
CA VAL A 60 -2.78 -7.41 -11.54
C VAL A 60 -3.68 -6.57 -12.43
N ARG A 61 -3.15 -5.92 -13.48
CA ARG A 61 -3.90 -4.99 -14.34
C ARG A 61 -5.11 -5.64 -15.03
N GLU A 62 -5.02 -6.94 -15.35
CA GLU A 62 -6.06 -7.71 -16.06
C GLU A 62 -7.12 -8.29 -15.12
N TYR A 63 -6.96 -8.16 -13.80
CA TYR A 63 -7.82 -8.80 -12.82
C TYR A 63 -8.86 -7.83 -12.22
N GLY A 64 -10.14 -8.09 -12.54
CA GLY A 64 -11.30 -7.31 -12.08
C GLY A 64 -11.77 -7.61 -10.64
N GLY A 65 -10.85 -7.73 -9.68
CA GLY A 65 -11.21 -7.73 -8.26
C GLY A 65 -11.43 -9.08 -7.57
N ALA A 66 -11.03 -10.19 -8.18
CA ALA A 66 -10.78 -11.44 -7.45
C ALA A 66 -9.30 -11.53 -7.05
N PRO A 67 -8.93 -12.18 -5.93
CA PRO A 67 -7.52 -12.40 -5.56
C PRO A 67 -6.85 -13.26 -6.62
N ALA A 68 -6.22 -12.61 -7.58
CA ALA A 68 -5.51 -13.25 -8.67
C ALA A 68 -4.41 -14.16 -8.11
N GLY A 69 -4.55 -15.46 -8.35
CA GLY A 69 -3.59 -16.47 -7.89
C GLY A 69 -3.49 -16.66 -6.38
N GLY A 70 -4.40 -16.10 -5.58
CA GLY A 70 -4.35 -16.21 -4.10
C GLY A 70 -3.24 -15.39 -3.43
N ILE A 71 -2.54 -14.52 -4.17
CA ILE A 71 -1.43 -13.72 -3.64
C ILE A 71 -1.97 -12.50 -2.85
N GLY A 72 -3.05 -11.86 -3.33
CA GLY A 72 -3.65 -10.71 -2.64
C GLY A 72 -4.58 -11.13 -1.51
N VAL A 73 -4.59 -10.34 -0.44
CA VAL A 73 -5.44 -10.58 0.75
C VAL A 73 -6.48 -9.47 0.94
N GLY A 74 -7.58 -9.76 1.62
CA GLY A 74 -8.66 -8.80 1.86
C GLY A 74 -8.32 -7.76 2.94
N LEU A 75 -9.19 -6.75 3.08
CA LEU A 75 -9.00 -5.62 4.01
C LEU A 75 -8.71 -6.04 5.45
N HIS A 76 -9.38 -7.07 5.96
CA HIS A 76 -9.22 -7.53 7.35
C HIS A 76 -7.83 -8.14 7.58
N GLU A 77 -7.38 -8.97 6.66
CA GLU A 77 -6.07 -9.62 6.74
C GLU A 77 -4.94 -8.61 6.49
N ALA A 78 -5.10 -7.71 5.53
CA ALA A 78 -4.14 -6.63 5.31
C ALA A 78 -3.99 -5.72 6.54
N ARG A 79 -5.09 -5.43 7.25
CA ARG A 79 -5.08 -4.72 8.54
C ARG A 79 -4.30 -5.49 9.62
N HIS A 80 -4.43 -6.82 9.67
CA HIS A 80 -3.67 -7.65 10.60
C HIS A 80 -2.16 -7.51 10.36
N TRP A 81 -1.72 -7.69 9.11
CA TRP A 81 -0.31 -7.54 8.73
C TRP A 81 0.23 -6.13 8.99
N HIS A 82 -0.58 -5.12 8.70
CA HIS A 82 -0.25 -3.73 9.00
C HIS A 82 0.02 -3.49 10.49
N ARG A 83 -0.82 -4.02 11.38
CA ARG A 83 -0.61 -3.87 12.82
C ARG A 83 0.71 -4.47 13.28
N ARG A 84 1.07 -5.64 12.74
CA ARG A 84 2.35 -6.31 13.04
C ARG A 84 3.54 -5.49 12.54
N ALA A 85 3.49 -5.02 11.29
CA ALA A 85 4.56 -4.24 10.69
C ALA A 85 4.74 -2.86 11.35
N TYR A 86 3.71 -2.03 11.34
CA TYR A 86 3.81 -0.62 11.70
C TYR A 86 3.53 -0.33 13.18
N GLY A 87 2.83 -1.23 13.88
CA GLY A 87 2.44 -1.03 15.28
C GLY A 87 3.28 -1.84 16.27
N MET A 88 3.60 -3.09 15.94
CA MET A 88 4.36 -4.01 16.81
C MET A 88 5.86 -4.07 16.46
N ASN A 89 6.29 -3.44 15.36
CA ASN A 89 7.71 -3.44 14.91
C ASN A 89 8.23 -4.87 14.63
N GLU A 90 7.39 -5.71 14.01
CA GLU A 90 7.75 -7.11 13.71
C GLU A 90 8.32 -7.32 12.29
N ILE A 91 8.64 -6.24 11.57
CA ILE A 91 9.01 -6.28 10.14
C ILE A 91 10.16 -7.26 9.84
N SER A 92 11.14 -7.37 10.75
CA SER A 92 12.27 -8.29 10.59
C SER A 92 11.89 -9.77 10.65
N TYR A 93 10.72 -10.10 11.21
CA TYR A 93 10.20 -11.47 11.34
C TYR A 93 9.11 -11.80 10.32
N MET A 94 8.73 -10.82 9.49
CA MET A 94 7.68 -10.99 8.50
C MET A 94 8.25 -11.53 7.19
N ASP A 95 7.47 -12.29 6.42
CA ASP A 95 7.83 -12.67 5.07
C ASP A 95 7.56 -11.54 4.07
N ALA A 96 8.16 -11.64 2.88
CA ALA A 96 8.04 -10.60 1.85
C ALA A 96 6.58 -10.32 1.45
N HIS A 97 5.75 -11.36 1.33
CA HIS A 97 4.33 -11.21 1.03
C HIS A 97 3.57 -10.47 2.14
N GLU A 98 3.83 -10.81 3.41
CA GLU A 98 3.23 -10.17 4.58
C GLU A 98 3.57 -8.68 4.64
N ILE A 99 4.82 -8.32 4.32
CA ILE A 99 5.26 -6.92 4.17
C ILE A 99 4.47 -6.22 3.05
N GLY A 100 4.27 -6.90 1.92
CA GLY A 100 3.46 -6.39 0.82
C GLY A 100 2.01 -6.11 1.23
N HIS A 101 1.38 -7.02 1.97
CA HIS A 101 0.02 -6.85 2.48
C HIS A 101 -0.10 -5.67 3.46
N ALA A 102 0.87 -5.56 4.37
CA ALA A 102 0.95 -4.43 5.30
C ALA A 102 1.09 -3.09 4.58
N ALA A 103 1.97 -3.02 3.57
CA ALA A 103 2.20 -1.83 2.77
C ALA A 103 0.96 -1.42 1.95
N ALA A 104 0.25 -2.38 1.36
CA ALA A 104 -0.99 -2.12 0.64
C ALA A 104 -2.08 -1.54 1.54
N TYR A 105 -2.20 -2.04 2.77
CA TYR A 105 -3.15 -1.48 3.73
C TYR A 105 -2.76 -0.06 4.17
N GLU A 106 -1.47 0.23 4.37
CA GLU A 106 -1.03 1.59 4.66
C GLU A 106 -1.33 2.53 3.49
N ALA A 107 -1.05 2.13 2.25
CA ALA A 107 -1.40 2.90 1.06
C ALA A 107 -2.91 3.16 0.97
N TYR A 108 -3.75 2.15 1.26
CA TYR A 108 -5.20 2.31 1.34
C TYR A 108 -5.61 3.31 2.43
N ARG A 109 -4.99 3.24 3.62
CA ARG A 109 -5.25 4.22 4.70
C ARG A 109 -4.89 5.63 4.23
N THR A 110 -3.73 5.81 3.62
CA THR A 110 -3.33 7.09 3.04
C THR A 110 -4.34 7.59 2.01
N TRP A 111 -4.81 6.71 1.13
CA TRP A 111 -5.78 7.04 0.08
C TRP A 111 -7.11 7.57 0.64
N ILE A 112 -7.71 6.87 1.60
CA ILE A 112 -9.03 7.28 2.15
C ILE A 112 -8.97 8.50 3.07
N HIS A 113 -7.80 8.81 3.65
CA HIS A 113 -7.64 9.98 4.52
C HIS A 113 -7.24 11.26 3.76
N ASN A 114 -6.92 11.17 2.46
CA ASN A 114 -6.41 12.29 1.69
C ASN A 114 -7.14 12.39 0.35
N SER A 115 -8.29 13.10 0.30
CA SER A 115 -9.11 13.20 -0.92
C SER A 115 -8.37 13.81 -2.12
N SER A 116 -7.41 14.68 -1.85
CA SER A 116 -6.50 15.27 -2.83
C SER A 116 -5.71 14.25 -3.66
N MET A 117 -5.66 12.99 -3.22
CA MET A 117 -5.01 11.89 -3.92
C MET A 117 -5.77 11.40 -5.14
N TYR A 118 -7.11 11.38 -5.06
CA TYR A 118 -7.95 10.79 -6.09
C TYR A 118 -8.84 11.80 -6.82
N GLU A 119 -9.10 12.97 -6.22
CA GLU A 119 -9.84 14.06 -6.87
C GLU A 119 -9.29 14.43 -8.26
N PRO A 120 -7.97 14.58 -8.48
CA PRO A 120 -7.43 14.92 -9.79
C PRO A 120 -7.66 13.85 -10.86
N LEU A 121 -7.85 12.60 -10.46
CA LEU A 121 -8.05 11.46 -11.36
C LEU A 121 -9.51 11.32 -11.82
N SER A 122 -10.41 12.18 -11.31
CA SER A 122 -11.85 12.12 -11.61
C SER A 122 -12.46 10.75 -11.26
N GLY A 123 -13.67 10.45 -11.75
CA GLY A 123 -14.36 9.18 -11.56
C GLY A 123 -13.81 8.00 -12.37
N ASP A 124 -12.58 8.08 -12.90
CA ASP A 124 -11.93 6.98 -13.62
C ASP A 124 -11.46 5.91 -12.62
N ILE A 125 -12.33 4.92 -12.39
CA ILE A 125 -12.15 3.85 -11.41
C ILE A 125 -10.85 3.08 -11.65
N GLU A 126 -10.53 2.77 -12.91
CA GLU A 126 -9.33 1.99 -13.23
C GLU A 126 -8.06 2.80 -13.02
N ARG A 127 -8.09 4.11 -13.33
CA ARG A 127 -6.97 5.00 -13.03
C ARG A 127 -6.76 5.18 -11.53
N GLN A 128 -7.85 5.28 -10.75
CA GLN A 128 -7.76 5.33 -9.29
C GLN A 128 -7.19 4.02 -8.71
N ARG A 129 -7.60 2.86 -9.24
CA ARG A 129 -7.05 1.55 -8.85
C ARG A 129 -5.56 1.46 -9.17
N GLU A 130 -5.17 1.86 -10.37
CA GLU A 130 -3.79 1.89 -10.80
C GLU A 130 -2.94 2.82 -9.92
N ALA A 131 -3.45 4.01 -9.59
CA ALA A 131 -2.82 4.96 -8.68
C ALA A 131 -2.62 4.40 -7.27
N LEU A 132 -3.67 3.80 -6.67
CA LEU A 132 -3.55 3.14 -5.37
C LEU A 132 -2.53 1.99 -5.41
N THR A 133 -2.49 1.23 -6.51
CA THR A 133 -1.51 0.17 -6.71
C THR A 133 -0.09 0.72 -6.76
N GLY A 134 0.12 1.84 -7.46
CA GLY A 134 1.41 2.53 -7.49
C GLY A 134 1.89 2.95 -6.10
N LEU A 135 0.99 3.49 -5.28
CA LEU A 135 1.30 3.83 -3.88
C LEU A 135 1.67 2.61 -3.05
N ALA A 136 0.90 1.52 -3.18
CA ALA A 136 1.14 0.29 -2.43
C ALA A 136 2.49 -0.34 -2.78
N VAL A 137 2.83 -0.42 -4.07
CA VAL A 137 4.13 -0.90 -4.54
C VAL A 137 5.24 -0.02 -3.98
N ALA A 138 5.08 1.31 -4.03
CA ALA A 138 6.07 2.23 -3.53
C ALA A 138 6.28 2.10 -2.01
N GLU A 139 5.19 1.99 -1.24
CA GLU A 139 5.26 1.75 0.19
C GLU A 139 5.92 0.41 0.51
N ALA A 140 5.65 -0.65 -0.27
CA ALA A 140 6.31 -1.95 -0.10
C ALA A 140 7.83 -1.86 -0.34
N THR A 141 8.26 -1.12 -1.36
CA THR A 141 9.70 -0.88 -1.61
C THR A 141 10.39 -0.10 -0.51
N ARG A 142 9.65 0.71 0.27
CA ARG A 142 10.18 1.37 1.46
C ARG A 142 10.18 0.43 2.66
N LEU A 143 9.07 -0.25 2.90
CA LEU A 143 8.89 -1.09 4.08
C LEU A 143 9.90 -2.24 4.13
N ILE A 144 10.17 -2.86 2.97
CA ILE A 144 11.13 -3.97 2.89
C ILE A 144 12.57 -3.55 3.26
N GLN A 145 12.92 -2.27 3.13
CA GLN A 145 14.23 -1.76 3.53
C GLN A 145 14.45 -1.88 5.04
N PHE A 146 13.39 -1.76 5.83
CA PHE A 146 13.43 -1.91 7.29
C PHE A 146 13.52 -3.36 7.75
N SER A 147 13.31 -4.33 6.85
CA SER A 147 13.41 -5.77 7.17
C SER A 147 14.83 -6.33 7.06
N GLY A 148 15.82 -5.53 6.66
CA GLY A 148 17.18 -5.99 6.37
C GLY A 148 17.35 -6.70 5.02
N ARG A 149 16.27 -6.92 4.26
CA ARG A 149 16.27 -7.56 2.93
C ARG A 149 16.22 -6.54 1.77
N ALA A 150 16.74 -5.34 2.00
CA ALA A 150 16.66 -4.22 1.05
C ALA A 150 17.29 -4.54 -0.33
N LEU A 151 18.32 -5.39 -0.37
CA LEU A 151 19.05 -5.74 -1.59
C LEU A 151 18.60 -7.07 -2.21
N ASP A 152 17.71 -7.81 -1.56
CA ASP A 152 17.19 -9.08 -2.07
C ASP A 152 16.11 -8.81 -3.13
N GLN A 153 16.47 -9.04 -4.40
CA GLN A 153 15.58 -8.81 -5.52
C GLN A 153 14.35 -9.73 -5.49
N TYR A 154 14.49 -10.99 -5.04
CA TYR A 154 13.36 -11.91 -4.95
C TYR A 154 12.36 -11.43 -3.88
N ALA A 155 12.86 -11.01 -2.72
CA ALA A 155 12.02 -10.46 -1.67
C ALA A 155 11.32 -9.16 -2.12
N ARG A 156 12.02 -8.27 -2.83
CA ARG A 156 11.41 -7.04 -3.39
C ARG A 156 10.29 -7.34 -4.39
N LEU A 157 10.50 -8.30 -5.29
CA LEU A 157 9.48 -8.72 -6.24
C LEU A 157 8.27 -9.32 -5.53
N ALA A 158 8.49 -10.26 -4.60
CA ALA A 158 7.41 -10.89 -3.84
C ALA A 158 6.58 -9.87 -3.02
N ALA A 159 7.24 -8.91 -2.38
CA ALA A 159 6.56 -7.87 -1.60
C ALA A 159 5.77 -6.90 -2.47
N THR A 160 6.33 -6.48 -3.62
CA THR A 160 5.66 -5.55 -4.54
C THR A 160 4.50 -6.20 -5.28
N GLU A 161 4.62 -7.47 -5.68
CA GLU A 161 3.51 -8.26 -6.21
C GLU A 161 2.39 -8.39 -5.17
N ALA A 162 2.71 -8.85 -3.96
CA ALA A 162 1.74 -8.96 -2.87
C ALA A 162 1.04 -7.63 -2.58
N ALA A 163 1.78 -6.53 -2.58
CA ALA A 163 1.21 -5.20 -2.39
C ALA A 163 0.24 -4.83 -3.52
N ALA A 164 0.61 -5.05 -4.78
CA ALA A 164 -0.24 -4.73 -5.92
C ALA A 164 -1.52 -5.57 -5.95
N HIS A 165 -1.41 -6.87 -5.70
CA HIS A 165 -2.56 -7.77 -5.60
C HIS A 165 -3.51 -7.38 -4.45
N THR A 166 -2.97 -7.14 -3.25
CA THR A 166 -3.76 -6.71 -2.09
C THR A 166 -4.41 -5.35 -2.31
N ALA A 167 -3.69 -4.37 -2.86
CA ALA A 167 -4.22 -3.04 -3.11
C ALA A 167 -5.36 -3.06 -4.12
N SER A 168 -5.19 -3.76 -5.24
CA SER A 168 -6.24 -3.93 -6.24
C SER A 168 -7.45 -4.67 -5.67
N TYR A 169 -7.24 -5.70 -4.84
CA TYR A 169 -8.34 -6.44 -4.24
C TYR A 169 -9.11 -5.61 -3.21
N ILE A 170 -8.40 -4.93 -2.30
CA ILE A 170 -9.00 -3.98 -1.35
C ILE A 170 -9.78 -2.92 -2.10
N PHE A 171 -9.23 -2.36 -3.18
CA PHE A 171 -9.88 -1.30 -3.96
C PHE A 171 -11.27 -1.72 -4.46
N TYR A 172 -11.42 -2.91 -5.04
CA TYR A 172 -12.74 -3.39 -5.44
C TYR A 172 -13.60 -3.82 -4.26
N GLN A 173 -12.99 -4.47 -3.26
CA GLN A 173 -13.69 -4.87 -2.04
C GLN A 173 -14.35 -3.67 -1.37
N VAL A 174 -13.66 -2.53 -1.26
CA VAL A 174 -14.14 -1.28 -0.63
C VAL A 174 -14.90 -0.36 -1.58
N GLY A 175 -14.52 -0.33 -2.86
CA GLY A 175 -15.19 0.44 -3.91
C GLY A 175 -16.65 0.03 -4.08
N ILE A 176 -16.97 -1.27 -3.93
CA ILE A 176 -18.34 -1.76 -3.85
C ILE A 176 -19.11 -1.08 -2.70
N TRP A 177 -18.49 -0.87 -1.53
CA TRP A 177 -19.14 -0.22 -0.38
C TRP A 177 -19.26 1.30 -0.54
N PHE A 178 -18.30 1.95 -1.21
CA PHE A 178 -18.38 3.39 -1.54
C PHE A 178 -19.47 3.67 -2.59
N TYR A 179 -19.64 2.80 -3.59
CA TYR A 179 -20.73 2.90 -4.58
C TYR A 179 -22.12 2.64 -3.97
N LEU A 180 -22.20 1.88 -2.87
CA LEU A 180 -23.43 1.60 -2.15
C LEU A 180 -23.75 2.62 -1.04
N GLY A 181 -22.88 3.61 -0.79
CA GLY A 181 -23.11 4.68 0.20
C GLY A 181 -23.11 4.22 1.66
N ILE A 182 -22.43 3.10 1.99
CA ILE A 182 -22.51 2.47 3.33
C ILE A 182 -21.29 2.80 4.21
N ALA A 183 -20.29 3.54 3.72
CA ALA A 183 -19.13 3.94 4.52
C ALA A 183 -19.31 5.36 5.08
N SER A 184 -19.89 5.46 6.27
CA SER A 184 -19.87 6.63 7.17
C SER A 184 -19.31 6.27 8.54
#